data_AF-A0A650CIC8-F1
#
_entry.id   AF-A0A650CIC8-F1
#
_cell.length_a   1.000
_cell.length_b   1.000
_cell.length_c   1.000
_cell.angle_alpha   90.00
_cell.angle_beta   90.00
_cell.angle_gamma   90.00
#
_symmetry.space_group_name_H-M   'P 1'
#
loop_
_entity.id
_entity.type
_entity.pdbx_description
1 polymer ?
#
loop_
_entity_poly.entity_id
_entity_poly.type
_entity_poly.pdbx_seq_one_letter_code
_entity_poly.pdbx_strand_id
1 'polypeptide(L)' 'MKVKNIVFAILEILGVGMIYLGFKTRGVESIVLGIGGLLFMIVIGLYFTRDTSVQSRQN' A
#
# COMPACT_ATOMS: atom_id res chain seq x y z
N MET A 1 12.97 2.30 -14.20
CA MET A 1 13.09 1.67 -12.86
C MET A 1 13.00 2.66 -11.69
N LYS A 2 13.74 3.78 -11.66
CA LYS A 2 13.75 4.69 -10.49
C LYS A 2 12.39 5.26 -10.06
N VAL A 3 11.53 5.65 -11.01
CA VAL A 3 10.23 6.28 -10.70
C VAL A 3 9.25 5.29 -10.05
N LYS A 4 9.23 4.02 -10.50
CA LYS A 4 8.35 2.99 -9.92
C LYS A 4 8.68 2.73 -8.44
N ASN A 5 9.96 2.67 -8.07
CA ASN A 5 10.36 2.50 -6.68
C ASN A 5 9.97 3.71 -5.81
N ILE A 6 10.11 4.93 -6.32
CA ILE A 6 9.70 6.14 -5.62
C ILE A 6 8.19 6.16 -5.41
N VAL A 7 7.41 5.83 -6.43
CA VAL A 7 5.95 5.77 -6.35
C VAL A 7 5.50 4.68 -5.36
N PHE A 8 6.16 3.52 -5.36
CA PHE A 8 5.90 2.46 -4.38
C PHE A 8 6.16 2.93 -2.95
N ALA A 9 7.30 3.58 -2.70
CA ALA A 9 7.65 4.10 -1.38
C ALA A 9 6.65 5.17 -0.88
N ILE A 10 6.18 6.06 -1.76
CA ILE A 10 5.18 7.08 -1.41
C ILE A 10 3.84 6.42 -1.05
N LEU A 11 3.41 5.44 -1.85
CA LEU A 11 2.17 4.71 -1.61
C LEU A 11 2.23 3.87 -0.32
N GLU A 12 3.39 3.30 -0.02
CA GLU A 12 3.64 2.58 1.23
C GLU A 12 3.54 3.52 2.44
N ILE A 13 4.20 4.68 2.39
CA ILE A 13 4.12 5.69 3.46
C ILE A 13 2.67 6.17 3.67
N LEU A 14 1.90 6.35 2.59
CA LEU A 14 0.49 6.72 2.66
C LEU A 14 -0.36 5.62 3.31
N GLY A 15 -0.15 4.35 2.94
CA GLY A 15 -0.88 3.24 3.54
C GLY A 15 -0.55 3.04 5.03
N VAL A 16 0.73 3.16 5.41
CA VAL A 16 1.14 3.13 6.83
C VAL A 16 0.55 4.32 7.59
N GLY A 17 0.54 5.51 6.97
CA GLY A 17 -0.06 6.71 7.54
C GLY A 17 -1.57 6.55 7.82
N MET A 18 -2.32 5.93 6.90
CA MET A 18 -3.74 5.63 7.10
C MET A 18 -3.97 4.65 8.24
N ILE A 19 -3.15 3.60 8.36
CA ILE A 19 -3.24 2.64 9.46
C ILE A 19 -2.95 3.34 10.81
N TYR A 20 -1.91 4.18 10.86
CA TYR A 20 -1.58 4.97 12.05
C TYR A 20 -2.71 5.93 12.45
N LEU A 21 -3.30 6.62 11.47
CA LEU A 21 -4.48 7.45 11.68
C LEU A 21 -5.67 6.62 12.18
N GLY A 22 -5.86 5.41 11.65
CA GLY A 22 -6.87 4.47 12.13
C GLY A 22 -6.71 4.14 13.61
N PHE A 23 -5.49 3.86 14.07
CA PHE A 23 -5.22 3.62 15.50
C PHE A 23 -5.38 4.88 16.37
N LYS A 24 -5.18 6.07 15.80
CA LYS A 24 -5.35 7.35 16.51
C LYS A 24 -6.83 7.76 16.63
N THR A 25 -7.63 7.49 15.61
CA THR A 25 -9.08 7.75 15.61
C THR A 25 -9.84 6.75 16.49
N ARG A 26 -10.99 7.14 17.04
CA ARG A 26 -11.84 6.28 17.87
C ARG A 26 -13.20 6.09 17.21
N GLY A 27 -13.77 4.89 17.32
CA GLY A 27 -15.07 4.57 16.73
C GLY A 27 -14.95 3.96 15.33
N VAL A 28 -16.00 4.12 14.52
CA VAL A 28 -16.13 3.47 13.20
C VAL A 28 -15.02 3.91 12.22
N GLU A 29 -14.56 5.15 12.35
CA GLU A 29 -13.47 5.72 11.54
C GLU A 29 -12.16 4.95 11.70
N SER A 30 -11.89 4.43 12.91
CA SER A 30 -10.71 3.59 13.19
C SER A 30 -10.73 2.30 12.40
N ILE A 31 -11.89 1.67 12.31
CA ILE A 31 -12.10 0.41 11.59
C ILE A 31 -11.96 0.65 10.09
N VAL A 32 -12.57 1.71 9.57
CA VAL A 32 -12.51 2.06 8.14
C VAL A 32 -11.08 2.39 7.72
N LEU A 33 -10.35 3.18 8.52
CA LEU A 33 -8.95 3.54 8.23
C LEU A 33 -7.99 2.35 8.41
N GLY A 34 -8.23 1.50 9.42
CA GLY A 34 -7.45 0.29 9.66
C GLY A 34 -7.64 -0.76 8.55
N ILE A 35 -8.88 -1.20 8.32
CA ILE A 35 -9.20 -2.18 7.29
C ILE A 35 -8.94 -1.61 5.88
N GLY A 36 -9.31 -0.36 5.64
CA GLY A 36 -9.07 0.32 4.37
C GLY A 36 -7.59 0.47 4.06
N GLY A 37 -6.78 0.89 5.04
CA GLY A 37 -5.32 0.99 4.89
C GLY A 37 -4.67 -0.37 4.63
N LEU A 38 -5.17 -1.43 5.26
CA LEU A 38 -4.65 -2.79 5.09
C LEU A 38 -5.01 -3.37 3.71
N LEU A 39 -6.25 -3.18 3.25
CA LEU A 39 -6.66 -3.54 1.88
C LEU A 39 -5.88 -2.77 0.82
N PHE A 40 -5.67 -1.47 1.03
CA PHE A 40 -4.89 -0.62 0.14
C PHE A 40 -3.47 -1.15 -0.04
N MET A 41 -2.80 -1.53 1.07
CA MET A 41 -1.48 -2.15 1.04
C MET A 41 -1.43 -3.47 0.27
N ILE A 42 -2.43 -4.33 0.46
CA ILE A 42 -2.53 -5.60 -0.27
C ILE A 42 -2.68 -5.35 -1.78
N VAL A 43 -3.52 -4.40 -2.18
CA VAL A 43 -3.74 -4.06 -3.59
C VAL A 43 -2.48 -3.50 -4.24
N ILE A 44 -1.77 -2.59 -3.57
CA ILE A 44 -0.50 -2.05 -4.07
C ILE A 44 0.55 -3.14 -4.19
N GLY A 45 0.69 -3.98 -3.16
CA GLY A 45 1.61 -5.11 -3.15
C GLY A 45 1.33 -6.08 -4.31
N LEU A 46 0.07 -6.42 -4.55
CA LEU A 46 -0.33 -7.27 -5.68
C LEU A 46 -0.08 -6.62 -7.04
N TYR A 47 -0.38 -5.32 -7.18
CA TYR A 47 -0.18 -4.57 -8.41
C TYR A 47 1.32 -4.53 -8.79
N PHE A 48 2.19 -4.16 -7.85
CA PHE A 48 3.63 -4.10 -8.08
C PHE A 48 4.29 -5.49 -8.15
N THR A 49 3.78 -6.50 -7.45
CA THR A 49 4.23 -7.90 -7.57
C THR A 49 3.94 -8.46 -8.97
N ARG A 50 2.78 -8.14 -9.55
CA ARG A 50 2.47 -8.53 -10.93
C ARG A 50 3.43 -7.89 -11.93
N ASP A 51 3.71 -6.61 -11.78
CA ASP A 51 4.72 -5.92 -12.60
C ASP A 51 6.12 -6.55 -12.48
N THR A 52 6.52 -6.94 -11.27
CA THR A 52 7.84 -7.55 -11.02
C THR A 52 7.95 -8.96 -11.59
N SER A 53 6.89 -9.76 -11.50
CA SER A 53 6.85 -11.12 -12.06
C SER A 53 6.78 -11.13 -13.60
N VAL A 54 6.17 -10.12 -14.22
CA VAL A 54 6.22 -9.93 -15.68
C VAL A 54 7.62 -9.50 -16.13
N GLN A 55 8.29 -8.61 -15.39
CA GLN A 55 9.67 -8.19 -15.67
C GLN A 55 10.67 -9.35 -15.52
N SER A 56 10.47 -10.25 -14.54
CA SER A 56 11.37 -11.37 -14.25
C SER A 56 11.27 -12.54 -15.24
N ARG A 57 10.20 -12.62 -16.04
CA ARG A 57 10.04 -13.64 -17.10
C ARG A 57 10.65 -13.25 -18.44
N GLN A 58 11.11 -12.01 -18.58
CA GLN A 58 11.61 -11.46 -19.84
C GLN A 58 13.14 -11.33 -19.88
N ASN A 59 13.85 -11.95 -18.92
CA ASN A 59 15.31 -11.92 -18.79
C ASN A 59 15.88 -13.33 -18.75
#